data_AF-A0A9D1JJ54-F1
#
_entry.id   AF-A0A9D1JJ54-F1
#
_cell.length_a   1.000
_cell.length_b   1.000
_cell.length_c   1.000
_cell.angle_alpha   90.00
_cell.angle_beta   90.00
_cell.angle_gamma   90.00
#
_symmetry.space_group_name_H-M   'P 1'
#
loop_
_entity.id
_entity.type
_entity.pdbx_description
1 polymer ?
#
loop_
_entity_poly.entity_id
_entity_poly.type
_entity_poly.pdbx_seq_one_letter_code
_entity_poly.pdbx_strand_id
1 'polypeptide(L)'
;MDMFVLMDLLITAFGGYILYGWRVMSEKGEVKENILLTKDISMKQCNDKEGFIRFIQPKLLIFGIATIVCGLLGLVNDLTGMLGTVYIAVTVIFVVFVIWFAVTIRSALKKYFRLK
;
A
#
# COMPACT_ATOMS: atom_id res chain seq x y z
N MET A 1 -25.02 -7.87 4.58
CA MET A 1 -23.81 -7.04 4.75
C MET A 1 -23.86 -6.01 3.64
N ASP A 2 -23.88 -4.73 4.00
CA ASP A 2 -23.85 -3.67 3.01
C ASP A 2 -22.56 -3.74 2.19
N MET A 3 -22.68 -3.42 0.90
CA MET A 3 -21.57 -3.45 -0.04
C MET A 3 -20.39 -2.58 0.43
N PHE A 4 -20.67 -1.48 1.12
CA PHE A 4 -19.67 -0.55 1.65
C PHE A 4 -18.85 -1.16 2.79
N VAL A 5 -19.50 -1.82 3.77
CA VAL A 5 -18.82 -2.54 4.85
C VAL A 5 -17.89 -3.63 4.31
N LEU A 6 -18.32 -4.37 3.27
CA LEU A 6 -17.48 -5.37 2.63
C LEU A 6 -16.23 -4.74 1.99
N MET A 7 -16.38 -3.59 1.33
CA MET A 7 -15.25 -2.88 0.70
C MET A 7 -14.27 -2.36 1.75
N ASP A 8 -14.74 -1.77 2.84
CA ASP A 8 -13.87 -1.25 3.90
C ASP A 8 -13.15 -2.38 4.65
N LEU A 9 -13.79 -3.54 4.81
CA LEU A 9 -13.15 -4.75 5.32
C LEU A 9 -12.03 -5.21 4.37
N LEU A 10 -12.27 -5.22 3.05
CA LEU A 10 -11.26 -5.59 2.06
C LEU A 10 -10.08 -4.61 2.05
N ILE A 11 -10.34 -3.30 2.15
CA ILE A 11 -9.29 -2.27 2.23
C ILE A 11 -8.45 -2.48 3.49
N THR A 12 -9.09 -2.74 4.63
CA THR A 12 -8.39 -3.02 5.90
C THR A 12 -7.53 -4.28 5.79
N ALA A 13 -8.08 -5.36 5.22
CA ALA A 13 -7.34 -6.60 4.97
C ALA A 13 -6.16 -6.39 4.01
N PHE A 14 -6.34 -5.58 2.98
CA PHE A 14 -5.28 -5.21 2.02
C PHE A 14 -4.16 -4.41 2.67
N GLY A 15 -4.48 -3.47 3.57
CA GLY A 15 -3.49 -2.76 4.38
C GLY A 15 -2.68 -3.73 5.26
N GLY A 16 -3.36 -4.71 5.87
CA GLY A 16 -2.71 -5.81 6.61
C GLY A 16 -1.77 -6.63 5.73
N TYR A 17 -2.20 -6.96 4.51
CA TYR A 17 -1.38 -7.69 3.54
C TYR A 17 -0.13 -6.91 3.12
N ILE A 18 -0.24 -5.59 2.93
CA ILE A 18 0.91 -4.71 2.66
C ILE A 18 1.90 -4.72 3.82
N LEU A 19 1.42 -4.64 5.07
CA LEU A 19 2.29 -4.72 6.24
C LEU A 19 2.97 -6.08 6.38
N TYR A 20 2.30 -7.16 6.02
CA TYR A 20 2.93 -8.47 5.92
C TYR A 20 4.05 -8.47 4.86
N GLY A 21 3.81 -7.86 3.69
CA GLY A 21 4.83 -7.65 2.66
C GLY A 21 6.03 -6.83 3.15
N TRP A 22 5.78 -5.78 3.93
CA TRP A 22 6.84 -5.00 4.59
C TRP A 22 7.67 -5.85 5.54
N ARG A 23 7.03 -6.69 6.36
CA ARG A 23 7.72 -7.56 7.32
C ARG A 23 8.60 -8.58 6.60
N VAL A 24 8.07 -9.22 5.56
CA VAL A 24 8.85 -10.16 4.73
C VAL A 24 10.02 -9.46 4.06
N MET A 25 9.83 -8.24 3.56
CA MET A 25 10.90 -7.45 2.96
C MET A 25 11.99 -7.07 3.99
N SER A 26 11.60 -6.74 5.22
CA SER A 26 12.51 -6.38 6.30
C SER A 26 13.29 -7.58 6.87
N GLU A 27 12.68 -8.77 6.89
CA GLU A 27 13.30 -9.97 7.48
C GLU A 27 14.11 -10.78 6.44
N LYS A 28 13.66 -10.85 5.19
CA LYS A 28 14.29 -11.71 4.16
C LYS A 28 15.13 -10.94 3.14
N GLY A 29 14.99 -9.62 3.04
CA GLY A 29 15.58 -8.87 1.92
C GLY A 29 15.01 -9.29 0.56
N GLU A 30 13.90 -10.04 0.56
CA GLU A 30 13.22 -10.52 -0.63
C GLU A 30 11.92 -9.76 -0.79
N VAL A 31 11.79 -9.07 -1.91
CA VAL A 31 10.52 -8.47 -2.31
C VAL A 31 9.71 -9.55 -2.99
N LYS A 32 8.58 -9.95 -2.38
CA LYS A 32 7.62 -10.82 -3.06
C LYS A 32 7.12 -10.11 -4.31
N GLU A 33 7.51 -10.62 -5.47
CA GLU A 33 7.21 -10.03 -6.79
C GLU A 33 5.70 -9.77 -6.93
N ASN A 34 4.85 -10.67 -6.46
CA ASN A 34 3.39 -10.51 -6.53
C ASN A 34 2.76 -9.39 -5.68
N ILE A 35 3.47 -8.82 -4.69
CA ILE A 35 2.90 -7.80 -3.79
C ILE A 35 3.28 -6.40 -4.26
N LEU A 36 4.52 -6.23 -4.71
CA LEU A 36 5.12 -4.92 -4.96
C LEU A 36 5.61 -4.73 -6.38
N LEU A 37 5.83 -5.81 -7.11
CA LEU A 37 6.23 -5.75 -8.50
C LEU A 37 5.01 -6.06 -9.37
N THR A 38 4.91 -5.32 -10.47
CA THR A 38 3.98 -5.71 -11.53
C THR A 38 4.44 -7.07 -12.06
N LYS A 39 3.49 -7.90 -12.51
CA LYS A 39 3.74 -9.29 -12.98
C LYS A 39 4.88 -9.40 -14.02
N ASP A 40 5.17 -8.29 -14.71
CA ASP A 40 6.21 -8.13 -15.73
C ASP A 40 7.61 -7.75 -15.21
N ILE A 41 7.77 -7.42 -13.92
CA ILE A 41 9.04 -6.93 -13.35
C ILE A 41 9.54 -7.97 -12.34
N SER A 42 10.58 -8.72 -12.69
CA SER A 42 11.24 -9.64 -11.75
C SER A 42 12.39 -8.95 -11.04
N MET A 43 12.57 -9.22 -9.74
CA MET A 43 13.72 -8.81 -8.93
C MET A 43 15.07 -9.19 -9.56
N LYS A 44 15.10 -10.14 -10.52
CA LYS A 44 16.30 -10.49 -11.30
C LYS A 44 16.82 -9.36 -12.19
N GLN A 45 15.98 -8.39 -12.56
CA GLN A 45 16.36 -7.21 -13.35
C GLN A 45 16.79 -6.02 -12.47
N CYS A 46 16.76 -6.18 -11.15
CA CYS A 46 17.16 -5.14 -10.21
C CYS A 46 18.68 -5.03 -10.17
N ASN A 47 19.22 -3.86 -10.51
CA ASN A 47 20.65 -3.61 -10.47
C ASN A 47 21.16 -3.41 -9.02
N ASP A 48 20.29 -2.91 -8.13
CA ASP A 48 20.57 -2.66 -6.71
C ASP A 48 19.31 -2.96 -5.87
N LYS A 49 19.20 -4.22 -5.43
CA LYS A 49 18.08 -4.73 -4.63
C LYS A 49 18.05 -4.12 -3.23
N GLU A 50 19.21 -3.99 -2.60
CA GLU A 50 19.31 -3.47 -1.23
C GLU A 50 18.94 -1.99 -1.17
N GLY A 51 19.38 -1.19 -2.15
CA GLY A 51 19.02 0.22 -2.26
C GLY A 51 17.53 0.42 -2.52
N PHE A 52 16.91 -0.42 -3.37
CA PHE A 52 15.47 -0.39 -3.62
C PHE A 52 14.65 -0.71 -2.36
N ILE A 53 15.04 -1.78 -1.65
CA ILE A 53 14.37 -2.20 -0.42
C ILE A 53 14.46 -1.11 0.63
N ARG A 54 15.65 -0.57 0.88
CA ARG A 54 15.87 0.49 1.89
C ARG A 54 15.06 1.76 1.59
N PHE A 55 14.82 2.06 0.31
CA PHE A 55 14.02 3.21 -0.10
C PHE A 55 12.51 2.98 0.04
N ILE A 56 12.02 1.80 -0.34
CA ILE A 56 10.58 1.49 -0.34
C ILE A 56 10.09 1.06 1.04
N GLN A 57 10.89 0.33 1.81
CA GLN A 57 10.52 -0.24 3.11
C GLN A 57 9.83 0.78 4.05
N PRO A 58 10.42 1.94 4.38
CA PRO A 58 9.75 2.88 5.30
C PRO A 58 8.47 3.47 4.71
N LYS A 59 8.40 3.66 3.39
CA LYS A 59 7.22 4.22 2.71
C LYS A 59 6.08 3.22 2.64
N LEU A 60 6.40 1.95 2.42
CA LEU A 60 5.46 0.84 2.41
C LEU A 60 4.82 0.63 3.78
N LEU A 61 5.60 0.78 4.85
CA LEU A 61 5.09 0.74 6.23
C LEU A 61 4.06 1.86 6.47
N ILE A 62 4.44 3.10 6.15
CA ILE A 62 3.55 4.26 6.32
C ILE A 62 2.26 4.07 5.51
N PHE A 63 2.38 3.58 4.27
CA PHE A 63 1.22 3.32 3.41
C PHE A 63 0.32 2.20 3.96
N GLY A 64 0.90 1.09 4.42
CA GLY A 64 0.15 -0.01 5.03
C GLY A 64 -0.62 0.42 6.27
N ILE A 65 0.02 1.15 7.19
CA ILE A 65 -0.63 1.70 8.39
C ILE A 65 -1.76 2.66 7.99
N ALA A 66 -1.49 3.62 7.09
CA ALA A 66 -2.49 4.57 6.61
C ALA A 66 -3.70 3.87 6.00
N THR A 67 -3.49 2.78 5.25
CA THR A 67 -4.56 2.00 4.61
C THR A 67 -5.43 1.29 5.64
N ILE A 68 -4.83 0.67 6.66
CA ILE A 68 -5.58 0.05 7.77
C ILE A 68 -6.40 1.08 8.51
N VAL A 69 -5.80 2.23 8.85
CA VAL A 69 -6.50 3.31 9.56
C VAL A 69 -7.68 3.82 8.73
N CYS A 70 -7.51 4.04 7.43
CA CYS A 70 -8.60 4.47 6.56
C CYS A 70 -9.72 3.44 6.46
N GLY A 71 -9.38 2.15 6.30
CA GLY A 71 -10.37 1.07 6.26
C GLY A 71 -11.14 0.90 7.58
N LEU A 72 -10.46 1.03 8.73
CA LEU A 72 -11.12 1.01 10.04
C LEU A 72 -12.05 2.21 10.24
N LEU A 73 -11.64 3.41 9.82
CA LEU A 73 -12.49 4.60 9.87
C LEU A 73 -13.73 4.46 8.98
N GLY A 74 -13.59 3.80 7.83
CA GLY A 74 -14.70 3.45 6.95
C GLY A 74 -15.68 2.48 7.60
N LEU A 75 -15.18 1.39 8.19
CA LEU A 75 -15.99 0.45 8.95
C LEU A 75 -16.75 1.13 10.09
N VAL A 76 -16.11 2.03 10.84
CA VAL A 76 -16.78 2.80 11.91
C VAL A 76 -17.84 3.73 11.32
N ASN A 77 -17.55 4.43 10.22
CA ASN A 77 -18.52 5.29 9.55
C ASN A 77 -19.74 4.50 9.08
N ASP A 78 -19.55 3.35 8.46
CA ASP A 78 -20.63 2.55 7.90
C ASP A 78 -21.50 1.88 8.98
N LEU A 79 -20.90 1.52 10.12
CA LEU A 79 -21.63 0.92 11.25
C LEU A 79 -22.38 1.94 12.10
N THR A 80 -21.90 3.18 12.18
CA THR A 80 -22.46 4.21 13.08
C THR A 80 -23.16 5.36 12.37
N GLY A 81 -22.87 5.57 11.07
CA GLY A 81 -23.31 6.73 10.30
C GLY A 81 -22.77 8.08 10.81
N MET A 82 -21.87 8.09 11.79
CA MET A 82 -21.52 9.29 12.56
C MET A 82 -20.57 10.24 11.81
N LEU A 83 -19.76 9.74 10.88
CA LEU A 83 -18.69 10.53 10.22
C LEU A 83 -19.16 11.22 8.92
N GLY A 84 -20.14 10.67 8.20
CA GLY A 84 -20.82 11.33 7.07
C GLY A 84 -19.85 12.02 6.09
N THR A 85 -19.98 13.34 5.94
CA THR A 85 -19.16 14.15 5.02
C THR A 85 -17.67 14.20 5.39
N VAL A 86 -17.32 14.03 6.67
CA VAL A 86 -15.91 14.01 7.13
C VAL A 86 -15.20 12.77 6.58
N TYR A 87 -15.90 11.65 6.49
CA TYR A 87 -15.35 10.42 5.91
C TYR A 87 -14.95 10.62 4.45
N ILE A 88 -15.78 11.31 3.65
CA ILE A 88 -15.47 11.63 2.25
C ILE A 88 -14.16 12.41 2.13
N ALA A 89 -13.92 13.39 3.01
CA ALA A 89 -12.67 14.15 3.01
C ALA A 89 -11.46 13.25 3.33
N VAL A 90 -11.59 12.35 4.31
CA VAL A 90 -10.55 11.36 4.66
C VAL A 90 -10.26 10.42 3.48
N THR A 91 -11.31 9.93 2.81
CA THR A 91 -11.16 9.07 1.62
C THR A 91 -10.44 9.80 0.48
N VAL A 92 -10.78 11.07 0.21
CA VAL A 92 -10.08 11.87 -0.81
C VAL A 92 -8.59 12.04 -0.48
N ILE A 93 -8.27 12.32 0.78
CA ILE A 93 -6.87 12.42 1.24
C ILE A 93 -6.16 11.07 1.06
N PHE A 94 -6.82 9.97 1.39
CA PHE A 94 -6.27 8.62 1.21
C PHE A 94 -5.99 8.32 -0.26
N VAL A 95 -6.89 8.67 -1.19
CA VAL A 95 -6.67 8.49 -2.64
C VAL A 95 -5.45 9.27 -3.11
N VAL A 96 -5.27 10.52 -2.67
CA VAL A 96 -4.05 11.29 -2.99
C VAL A 96 -2.80 10.58 -2.47
N PHE A 97 -2.87 10.02 -1.27
CA PHE A 97 -1.77 9.27 -0.66
C PHE A 97 -1.44 7.98 -1.43
N VAL A 98 -2.45 7.26 -1.92
CA VAL A 98 -2.31 6.09 -2.80
C VAL A 98 -1.62 6.47 -4.10
N ILE A 99 -2.02 7.57 -4.74
CA ILE A 99 -1.40 8.06 -5.98
C ILE A 99 0.07 8.39 -5.73
N TRP A 100 0.38 9.11 -4.64
CA TRP A 100 1.76 9.44 -4.28
C TRP A 100 2.61 8.18 -4.04
N PHE A 101 2.06 7.18 -3.36
CA PHE A 101 2.74 5.92 -3.11
C PHE A 101 2.97 5.12 -4.41
N ALA A 102 1.98 5.04 -5.29
CA ALA A 102 2.09 4.40 -6.59
C ALA A 102 3.14 5.07 -7.49
N VAL A 103 3.17 6.40 -7.54
CA VAL A 103 4.20 7.16 -8.26
C VAL A 103 5.57 6.89 -7.65
N THR A 104 5.69 6.86 -6.33
CA THR A 104 6.95 6.59 -5.64
C THR A 104 7.50 5.20 -5.94
N ILE A 105 6.65 4.16 -5.95
CA ILE A 105 7.04 2.82 -6.37
C ILE A 105 7.51 2.85 -7.82
N ARG A 106 6.75 3.46 -8.74
CA ARG A 106 7.14 3.55 -10.16
C ARG A 106 8.48 4.27 -10.36
N SER A 107 8.71 5.37 -9.64
CA SER A 107 9.98 6.10 -9.70
C SER A 107 11.12 5.27 -9.14
N ALA A 108 10.91 4.53 -8.04
CA ALA A 108 11.91 3.60 -7.52
C ALA A 108 12.17 2.46 -8.51
N LEU A 109 11.13 1.88 -9.12
CA LEU A 109 11.28 0.86 -10.14
C LEU A 109 12.08 1.39 -11.32
N LYS A 110 11.78 2.56 -11.87
CA LYS A 110 12.57 3.15 -12.97
C LYS A 110 14.03 3.47 -12.59
N LYS A 111 14.28 3.79 -11.32
CA LYS A 111 15.63 4.12 -10.82
C LYS A 111 16.50 2.88 -10.61
N TYR A 112 15.90 1.81 -10.07
CA TYR A 112 16.62 0.60 -9.64
C TYR A 112 16.50 -0.56 -10.64
N PHE A 113 15.46 -0.55 -11.48
CA PHE A 113 15.27 -1.45 -12.61
C PHE A 113 15.48 -0.63 -13.88
N ARG A 114 16.29 -1.12 -14.80
CA ARG A 114 16.51 -0.52 -16.14
C ARG A 114 15.27 -0.70 -17.02
N LEU A 115 14.10 -0.28 -16.53
CA LEU A 115 12.86 -0.22 -17.29
C LEU A 115 12.98 0.95 -18.26
N LYS A 116 13.23 0.62 -19.53
CA LYS A 116 13.36 1.57 -20.63
C LYS A 116 12.00 2.08 -21.06
#